data_AF-A0AAX2UQU6-F1
#
_entry.id   AF-A0AAX2UQU6-F1
#
_cell.length_a   1.000
_cell.length_b   1.000
_cell.length_c   1.000
_cell.angle_alpha   90.00
_cell.angle_beta   90.00
_cell.angle_gamma   90.00
#
_symmetry.space_group_name_H-M   'P 1'
#
loop_
_entity.id
_entity.type
_entity.pdbx_description
1 polymer ?
#
loop_
_entity_poly.entity_id
_entity_poly.type
_entity_poly.pdbx_seq_one_letter_code
_entity_poly.pdbx_strand_id
1 'polypeptide(L)'
;MLLGERLNVKAPKSELISRAGVHYAGYVFSTEGIIFRETSSTDVGIDGQLELVSDDGTATGMLIGVQVKSGDSFVDNTSGIFSFKASKAHFEYWQRLRIPAIGVVYSPTLRKTSWFDLTKHANIILGNDKPPIIRQELNKNNLLEIGHQLQELIKLAHEYYKRPVTEEELDKMDFFQENVIVTTQCSKEDSWKRLISIFFSSDSDSDVLGDVGYRLSLYFPTVSDLQKSQFKNRLQLLTLPELNRIFCAIKFAMVRNREDVASLILDLVSYHPQITDFFDKLDTNGFISAEDKWLLEQSKEYLTCRFD
;
A
#
# COMPACT_ATOMS: atom_id res chain seq x y z
N MET A 1 44.20 -10.77 5.88
CA MET A 1 43.28 -10.88 7.02
C MET A 1 42.85 -9.46 7.40
N LEU A 2 41.80 -8.95 6.77
CA LEU A 2 41.22 -7.64 7.10
C LEU A 2 40.37 -7.83 8.35
N LEU A 3 40.85 -7.26 9.47
CA LEU A 3 40.06 -7.14 10.70
C LEU A 3 38.87 -6.22 10.40
N GLY A 4 37.68 -6.83 10.45
CA GLY A 4 36.43 -6.29 9.92
C GLY A 4 36.03 -4.94 10.52
N GLU A 5 35.69 -4.02 9.62
CA GLU A 5 34.83 -2.89 9.94
C GLU A 5 33.54 -3.42 10.57
N ARG A 6 33.21 -2.93 11.77
CA ARG A 6 31.95 -3.26 12.43
C ARG A 6 30.80 -2.67 11.61
N LEU A 7 30.04 -3.53 10.95
CA LEU A 7 28.75 -3.18 10.36
C LEU A 7 27.89 -2.47 11.42
N ASN A 8 27.53 -1.21 11.16
CA ASN A 8 26.71 -0.39 12.06
C ASN A 8 25.22 -0.42 11.70
N VAL A 9 24.83 -1.31 10.78
CA VAL A 9 23.45 -1.56 10.40
C VAL A 9 22.82 -2.46 11.47
N LYS A 10 21.83 -1.93 12.20
CA LYS A 10 21.11 -2.67 13.24
C LYS A 10 19.66 -2.82 12.83
N ALA A 11 19.19 -4.07 12.73
CA ALA A 11 17.76 -4.33 12.64
C ALA A 11 17.10 -3.93 13.98
N PRO A 12 16.05 -3.10 13.97
CA PRO A 12 15.34 -2.76 15.20
C PRO A 12 14.66 -4.02 15.76
N LYS A 13 14.99 -4.39 17.01
CA LYS A 13 14.42 -5.58 17.67
C LYS A 13 12.89 -5.59 17.68
N SER A 14 12.27 -4.41 17.79
CA SER A 14 10.82 -4.24 17.73
C SER A 14 10.23 -4.67 16.39
N GLU A 15 10.94 -4.41 15.29
CA GLU A 15 10.49 -4.81 13.95
C GLU A 15 10.57 -6.33 13.77
N LEU A 16 11.66 -6.96 14.23
CA LEU A 16 11.77 -8.42 14.20
C LEU A 16 10.65 -9.11 14.99
N ILE A 17 10.28 -8.57 16.15
CA ILE A 17 9.15 -9.06 16.95
C ILE A 17 7.83 -8.85 16.22
N SER A 18 7.63 -7.67 15.61
CA SER A 18 6.45 -7.36 14.79
C SER A 18 6.27 -8.37 13.67
N ARG A 19 7.30 -8.55 12.84
CA ARG A 19 7.33 -9.51 11.72
C ARG A 19 7.06 -10.94 12.17
N ALA A 20 7.64 -11.38 13.29
CA ALA A 20 7.40 -12.71 13.83
C ALA A 20 5.91 -12.95 14.14
N GLY A 21 5.20 -11.92 14.64
CA GLY A 21 3.76 -12.01 14.88
C GLY A 21 2.95 -12.14 13.58
N VAL A 22 3.30 -11.35 12.56
CA VAL A 22 2.65 -11.42 11.23
C VAL A 22 2.86 -12.79 10.59
N HIS A 23 4.10 -13.30 10.60
CA HIS A 23 4.43 -14.61 10.06
C HIS A 23 3.73 -15.74 10.81
N TYR A 24 3.66 -15.67 12.14
CA TYR A 24 2.94 -16.68 12.93
C TYR A 24 1.44 -16.66 12.62
N ALA A 25 0.82 -15.48 12.61
CA ALA A 25 -0.60 -15.35 12.29
C ALA A 25 -0.91 -15.87 10.89
N GLY A 26 -0.12 -15.45 9.88
CA GLY A 26 -0.25 -15.92 8.51
C GLY A 26 -0.08 -17.44 8.37
N TYR A 27 0.85 -18.03 9.13
CA TYR A 27 1.02 -19.47 9.18
C TYR A 27 -0.21 -20.18 9.73
N VAL A 28 -0.74 -19.75 10.89
CA VAL A 28 -1.96 -20.32 11.49
C VAL A 28 -3.14 -20.21 10.52
N PHE A 29 -3.39 -19.03 9.95
CA PHE A 29 -4.50 -18.85 9.00
C PHE A 29 -4.38 -19.78 7.80
N SER A 30 -3.19 -19.87 7.20
CA SER A 30 -2.95 -20.74 6.05
C SER A 30 -3.17 -22.22 6.38
N THR A 31 -2.72 -22.67 7.56
CA THR A 31 -2.93 -24.07 8.01
C THR A 31 -4.39 -24.39 8.33
N GLU A 32 -5.17 -23.39 8.74
CA GLU A 32 -6.60 -23.51 9.01
C GLU A 32 -7.46 -23.29 7.75
N GLY A 33 -6.84 -23.27 6.56
CA GLY A 33 -7.56 -23.15 5.28
C GLY A 33 -8.07 -21.73 4.98
N ILE A 34 -7.52 -20.70 5.62
CA ILE A 34 -7.86 -19.30 5.37
C ILE A 34 -6.74 -18.67 4.54
N ILE A 35 -7.09 -18.00 3.44
CA ILE A 35 -6.11 -17.28 2.62
C ILE A 35 -5.69 -16.01 3.38
N PHE A 36 -4.40 -15.86 3.66
CA PHE A 36 -3.83 -14.64 4.23
C PHE A 36 -3.00 -13.88 3.18
N ARG A 37 -3.30 -12.60 3.02
CA ARG A 37 -2.56 -11.68 2.14
C ARG A 37 -1.98 -10.56 2.99
N GLU A 38 -0.66 -10.53 3.14
CA GLU A 38 0.05 -9.46 3.85
C GLU A 38 0.03 -8.18 3.00
N THR A 39 -0.19 -7.01 3.62
CA THR A 39 -0.14 -5.73 2.90
C THR A 39 1.31 -5.24 2.79
N SER A 40 1.74 -4.85 1.59
CA SER A 40 3.16 -4.61 1.28
C SER A 40 3.67 -3.18 1.51
N SER A 41 2.85 -2.20 1.94
CA SER A 41 3.30 -0.80 2.06
C SER A 41 2.34 0.11 2.86
N THR A 42 2.91 1.02 3.67
CA THR A 42 2.25 2.13 4.41
C THR A 42 0.85 1.79 4.94
N ASP A 43 0.79 0.90 5.92
CA ASP A 43 -0.48 0.49 6.50
C ASP A 43 -1.04 1.57 7.42
N VAL A 44 -2.13 2.17 6.97
CA VAL A 44 -3.09 2.84 7.85
C VAL A 44 -3.91 1.74 8.53
N GLY A 45 -3.32 1.07 9.53
CA GLY A 45 -4.06 0.25 10.49
C GLY A 45 -4.52 -1.16 10.08
N ILE A 46 -4.08 -1.74 8.95
CA ILE A 46 -4.40 -3.13 8.53
C ILE A 46 -3.16 -3.80 7.94
N ASP A 47 -2.57 -4.76 8.65
CA ASP A 47 -1.34 -5.45 8.20
C ASP A 47 -1.61 -6.56 7.18
N GLY A 48 -2.87 -6.94 7.00
CA GLY A 48 -3.24 -7.93 5.98
C GLY A 48 -4.73 -8.18 5.86
N GLN A 49 -5.07 -9.05 4.91
CA GLN A 49 -6.44 -9.43 4.58
C GLN A 49 -6.58 -10.95 4.64
N LEU A 50 -7.65 -11.40 5.28
CA LEU A 50 -8.07 -12.80 5.30
C LEU A 50 -9.19 -13.00 4.31
N GLU A 51 -9.25 -14.17 3.69
CA GLU A 51 -10.39 -14.61 2.90
C GLU A 51 -10.75 -16.04 3.29
N LEU A 52 -12.03 -16.25 3.59
CA LEU A 52 -12.54 -17.59 3.88
C LEU A 52 -12.56 -18.43 2.61
N VAL A 53 -12.25 -19.71 2.77
CA VAL A 53 -12.32 -20.74 1.73
C VAL A 53 -13.41 -21.74 2.14
N SER A 54 -14.26 -22.14 1.20
CA SER A 54 -15.27 -23.17 1.45
C SER A 54 -14.67 -24.57 1.48
N ASP A 55 -15.46 -25.55 1.94
CA ASP A 55 -15.03 -26.96 2.09
C ASP A 55 -14.52 -27.60 0.79
N ASP A 56 -14.96 -27.09 -0.37
CA ASP A 56 -14.54 -27.53 -1.71
C ASP A 56 -13.27 -26.82 -2.22
N GLY A 57 -12.66 -25.95 -1.41
CA GLY A 57 -11.48 -25.18 -1.76
C GLY A 57 -11.78 -23.88 -2.53
N THR A 58 -13.05 -23.50 -2.70
CA THR A 58 -13.42 -22.27 -3.40
C THR A 58 -13.20 -21.03 -2.52
N ALA A 59 -12.53 -20.01 -3.06
CA ALA A 59 -12.39 -18.72 -2.41
C ALA A 59 -13.75 -18.00 -2.36
N THR A 60 -14.21 -17.64 -1.16
CA THR A 60 -15.61 -17.20 -0.95
C THR A 60 -15.86 -15.72 -1.23
N GLY A 61 -14.80 -14.90 -1.34
CA GLY A 61 -14.92 -13.44 -1.37
C GLY A 61 -15.27 -12.79 -0.02
N MET A 62 -15.46 -13.57 1.06
CA MET A 62 -15.68 -13.02 2.40
C MET A 62 -14.34 -12.59 3.01
N LEU A 63 -14.05 -11.28 2.88
CA LEU A 63 -12.81 -10.68 3.35
C LEU A 63 -12.88 -10.25 4.82
N ILE A 64 -11.76 -10.32 5.55
CA ILE A 64 -11.60 -9.77 6.90
C ILE A 64 -10.29 -8.98 6.94
N GLY A 65 -10.33 -7.74 7.40
CA GLY A 65 -9.10 -6.97 7.66
C GLY A 65 -8.45 -7.44 8.97
N VAL A 66 -7.13 -7.55 9.00
CA VAL A 66 -6.39 -7.93 10.23
C VAL A 66 -5.30 -6.92 10.57
N GLN A 67 -5.26 -6.48 11.82
CA GLN A 67 -4.13 -5.76 12.40
C GLN A 67 -3.43 -6.68 13.40
N VAL A 68 -2.13 -6.90 13.22
CA VAL A 68 -1.29 -7.71 14.09
C VAL A 68 -0.47 -6.80 15.01
N LYS A 69 -0.39 -7.18 16.28
CA LYS A 69 0.50 -6.60 17.28
C LYS A 69 1.28 -7.74 17.93
N SER A 70 2.57 -7.52 18.13
CA SER A 70 3.45 -8.55 18.67
C SER A 70 4.29 -7.98 19.81
N GLY A 71 4.48 -8.79 20.84
CA GLY A 71 5.33 -8.50 21.98
C GLY A 71 4.63 -8.64 23.32
N ASP A 72 5.41 -8.92 24.36
CA ASP A 72 4.86 -9.22 25.68
C ASP A 72 4.30 -7.98 26.40
N SER A 73 4.56 -6.77 25.89
CA SER A 73 3.94 -5.52 26.41
C SER A 73 2.41 -5.44 26.21
N PHE A 74 1.86 -6.40 25.46
CA PHE A 74 0.42 -6.56 25.23
C PHE A 74 -0.19 -7.66 26.11
N VAL A 75 0.59 -8.33 26.95
CA VAL A 75 0.13 -9.45 27.78
C VAL A 75 0.51 -9.24 29.23
N ASP A 76 -0.47 -9.38 30.12
CA ASP A 76 -0.20 -9.56 31.55
C ASP A 76 0.01 -11.06 31.81
N ASN A 77 1.27 -11.45 31.97
CA ASN A 77 1.66 -12.84 32.18
C ASN A 77 1.14 -13.44 33.49
N THR A 78 0.80 -12.61 34.48
CA THR A 78 0.30 -13.08 35.78
C THR A 78 -1.19 -13.39 35.71
N SER A 79 -1.96 -12.54 35.03
CA SER A 79 -3.42 -12.72 34.88
C SER A 79 -3.83 -13.45 33.60
N GLY A 80 -2.92 -13.67 32.65
CA GLY A 80 -3.24 -14.27 31.35
C GLY A 80 -4.08 -13.37 30.45
N ILE A 81 -4.14 -12.07 30.76
CA ILE A 81 -4.95 -11.09 30.03
C ILE A 81 -4.16 -10.54 28.85
N PHE A 82 -4.73 -10.69 27.65
CA PHE A 82 -4.24 -10.09 26.44
C PHE A 82 -4.92 -8.73 26.24
N SER A 83 -4.14 -7.73 25.84
CA SER A 83 -4.58 -6.35 25.64
C SER A 83 -4.29 -5.87 24.23
N PHE A 84 -5.31 -5.45 23.50
CA PHE A 84 -5.16 -4.77 22.22
C PHE A 84 -5.38 -3.27 22.39
N LYS A 85 -4.34 -2.46 22.11
CA LYS A 85 -4.34 -1.00 22.30
C LYS A 85 -4.05 -0.27 20.99
N ALA A 86 -4.85 0.74 20.67
CA ALA A 86 -4.69 1.59 19.49
C ALA A 86 -5.21 3.01 19.77
N SER A 87 -5.02 3.95 18.84
CA SER A 87 -5.61 5.30 18.95
C SER A 87 -7.12 5.27 18.63
N LYS A 88 -7.88 6.25 19.11
CA LYS A 88 -9.29 6.42 18.71
C LYS A 88 -9.45 6.54 17.20
N ALA A 89 -8.54 7.24 16.52
CA ALA A 89 -8.52 7.35 15.06
C ALA A 89 -8.42 5.99 14.35
N HIS A 90 -7.69 5.02 14.91
CA HIS A 90 -7.68 3.65 14.35
C HIS A 90 -9.01 2.93 14.56
N PHE A 91 -9.67 3.12 15.70
CA PHE A 91 -11.01 2.56 15.93
C PHE A 91 -12.06 3.20 15.01
N GLU A 92 -11.99 4.50 14.76
CA GLU A 92 -12.82 5.19 13.75
C GLU A 92 -12.55 4.64 12.35
N TYR A 93 -11.28 4.43 12.00
CA TYR A 93 -10.90 3.83 10.73
C TYR A 93 -11.48 2.41 10.58
N TRP A 94 -11.33 1.54 11.58
CA TRP A 94 -11.90 0.18 11.54
C TRP A 94 -13.43 0.16 11.52
N GLN A 95 -14.09 1.13 12.16
CA GLN A 95 -15.55 1.27 12.09
C GLN A 95 -16.02 1.62 10.68
N ARG A 96 -15.23 2.40 9.92
CA ARG A 96 -15.55 2.81 8.55
C ARG A 96 -15.31 1.71 7.51
N LEU A 97 -14.54 0.66 7.86
CA LEU A 97 -14.30 -0.47 6.95
C LEU A 97 -15.60 -1.18 6.58
N ARG A 98 -15.75 -1.49 5.29
CA ARG A 98 -16.87 -2.28 4.73
C ARG A 98 -16.61 -3.78 4.72
N ILE A 99 -15.59 -4.18 5.47
CA ILE A 99 -15.25 -5.56 5.79
C ILE A 99 -15.09 -5.63 7.32
N PRO A 100 -15.36 -6.77 7.96
CA PRO A 100 -15.05 -6.96 9.37
C PRO A 100 -13.55 -6.79 9.60
N ALA A 101 -13.18 -6.25 10.76
CA ALA A 101 -11.80 -6.03 11.16
C ALA A 101 -11.51 -6.79 12.47
N ILE A 102 -10.38 -7.50 12.48
CA ILE A 102 -9.88 -8.19 13.67
C ILE A 102 -8.49 -7.70 14.08
N GLY A 103 -8.21 -7.81 15.36
CA GLY A 103 -6.92 -7.54 15.96
C GLY A 103 -6.29 -8.86 16.37
N VAL A 104 -4.98 -9.00 16.21
CA VAL A 104 -4.23 -10.17 16.64
C VAL A 104 -3.12 -9.71 17.58
N VAL A 105 -2.99 -10.34 18.74
CA VAL A 105 -1.89 -10.12 19.69
C VAL A 105 -1.10 -11.40 19.82
N TYR A 106 0.15 -11.38 19.40
CA TYR A 106 1.11 -12.46 19.61
C TYR A 106 2.05 -12.16 20.78
N SER A 107 2.19 -13.10 21.72
CA SER A 107 3.24 -13.09 22.74
C SER A 107 4.36 -14.07 22.36
N PRO A 108 5.56 -13.58 22.04
CA PRO A 108 6.72 -14.43 21.79
C PRO A 108 7.12 -15.26 23.02
N THR A 109 7.00 -14.70 24.23
CA THR A 109 7.39 -15.40 25.47
C THR A 109 6.45 -16.56 25.78
N LEU A 110 5.13 -16.33 25.71
CA LEU A 110 4.15 -17.38 25.96
C LEU A 110 3.95 -18.30 24.75
N ARG A 111 4.39 -17.88 23.56
CA ARG A 111 4.09 -18.50 22.26
C ARG A 111 2.59 -18.70 22.04
N LYS A 112 1.80 -17.73 22.48
CA LYS A 112 0.34 -17.75 22.35
C LYS A 112 -0.15 -16.52 21.62
N THR A 113 -1.26 -16.69 20.91
CA THR A 113 -1.87 -15.66 20.10
C THR A 113 -3.34 -15.54 20.41
N SER A 114 -3.79 -14.30 20.63
CA SER A 114 -5.21 -14.00 20.83
C SER A 114 -5.73 -13.10 19.73
N TRP A 115 -6.94 -13.37 19.23
CA TRP A 115 -7.62 -12.51 18.26
C TRP A 115 -8.79 -11.74 18.90
N PHE A 116 -9.09 -10.55 18.37
CA PHE A 116 -10.04 -9.57 18.91
C PHE A 116 -10.98 -9.10 17.80
N ASP A 117 -12.27 -8.94 18.09
CA ASP A 117 -13.25 -8.35 17.16
C ASP A 117 -13.19 -6.81 17.22
N LEU A 118 -12.39 -6.19 16.33
CA LEU A 118 -12.21 -4.74 16.35
C LEU A 118 -13.47 -4.00 15.90
N THR A 119 -14.23 -4.55 14.96
CA THR A 119 -15.48 -3.93 14.47
C THR A 119 -16.49 -3.79 15.61
N LYS A 120 -16.72 -4.84 16.40
CA LYS A 120 -17.61 -4.80 17.57
C LYS A 120 -17.09 -3.83 18.63
N HIS A 121 -15.80 -3.88 18.93
CA HIS A 121 -15.21 -3.04 19.98
C HIS A 121 -15.13 -1.56 19.60
N ALA A 122 -14.95 -1.23 18.32
CA ALA A 122 -14.95 0.14 17.82
C ALA A 122 -16.28 0.84 18.14
N ASN A 123 -17.41 0.20 17.87
CA ASN A 123 -18.74 0.73 18.20
C ASN A 123 -18.90 1.04 19.70
N ILE A 124 -18.37 0.18 20.56
CA ILE A 124 -18.46 0.34 22.02
C ILE A 124 -17.55 1.47 22.52
N ILE A 125 -16.32 1.53 22.01
CA ILE A 125 -15.30 2.50 22.44
C ILE A 125 -15.70 3.91 22.02
N LEU A 126 -16.13 4.08 20.77
CA LEU A 126 -16.53 5.39 20.22
C LEU A 126 -17.86 5.88 20.81
N GLY A 127 -18.78 4.98 21.16
CA GLY A 127 -20.07 5.36 21.77
C GLY A 127 -20.02 5.72 23.26
N ASN A 128 -18.99 5.32 24.01
CA ASN A 128 -18.97 5.44 25.48
C ASN A 128 -17.76 6.23 26.04
N ASP A 129 -16.98 6.89 25.19
CA ASP A 129 -15.73 7.61 25.56
C ASP A 129 -14.75 6.78 26.42
N LYS A 130 -14.73 5.46 26.20
CA LYS A 130 -13.85 4.54 26.95
C LYS A 130 -12.42 4.66 26.45
N PRO A 131 -11.41 4.33 27.29
CA PRO A 131 -10.03 4.23 26.82
C PRO A 131 -9.95 3.21 25.66
N PRO A 132 -9.17 3.49 24.60
CA PRO A 132 -9.12 2.67 23.38
C PRO A 132 -8.24 1.42 23.57
N ILE A 133 -8.62 0.61 24.56
CA ILE A 133 -7.93 -0.60 24.98
C ILE A 133 -8.97 -1.70 25.16
N ILE A 134 -8.79 -2.80 24.44
CA ILE A 134 -9.57 -4.02 24.59
C ILE A 134 -8.76 -4.99 25.45
N ARG A 135 -9.39 -5.58 26.46
CA ARG A 135 -8.77 -6.59 27.32
C ARG A 135 -9.63 -7.84 27.33
N GLN A 136 -9.00 -9.00 27.19
CA GLN A 136 -9.67 -10.29 27.30
C GLN A 136 -8.73 -11.35 27.84
N GLU A 137 -9.29 -12.31 28.56
CA GLU A 137 -8.59 -13.53 28.95
C GLU A 137 -8.55 -14.50 27.76
N LEU A 138 -7.41 -15.18 27.60
CA LEU A 138 -7.25 -16.17 26.55
C LEU A 138 -8.12 -17.41 26.83
N ASN A 139 -8.97 -17.78 25.89
CA ASN A 139 -9.87 -18.92 25.95
C ASN A 139 -10.04 -19.54 24.56
N LYS A 140 -10.83 -20.61 24.45
CA LYS A 140 -11.03 -21.34 23.18
C LYS A 140 -11.64 -20.49 22.07
N ASN A 141 -12.37 -19.42 22.37
CA ASN A 141 -13.07 -18.64 21.35
C ASN A 141 -12.18 -17.58 20.72
N ASN A 142 -11.15 -17.12 21.44
CA ASN A 142 -10.25 -16.05 21.01
C ASN A 142 -8.79 -16.51 20.84
N LEU A 143 -8.52 -17.81 20.94
CA LEU A 143 -7.21 -18.41 20.69
C LEU A 143 -6.98 -18.57 19.18
N LEU A 144 -5.79 -18.18 18.72
CA LEU A 144 -5.32 -18.40 17.36
C LEU A 144 -4.13 -19.37 17.41
N GLU A 145 -4.38 -20.65 17.16
CA GLU A 145 -3.41 -21.74 17.23
C GLU A 145 -3.68 -22.78 16.14
N ILE A 146 -2.64 -23.52 15.73
CA ILE A 146 -2.74 -24.58 14.72
C ILE A 146 -3.56 -25.75 15.26
N GLY A 147 -4.44 -26.30 14.43
CA GLY A 147 -5.37 -27.37 14.78
C GLY A 147 -6.56 -26.88 15.59
N HIS A 148 -6.65 -25.58 15.85
CA HIS A 148 -7.75 -24.97 16.58
C HIS A 148 -8.72 -24.35 15.58
N GLN A 149 -9.70 -25.17 15.17
CA GLN A 149 -10.74 -24.80 14.20
C GLN A 149 -11.31 -23.42 14.53
N LEU A 150 -11.04 -22.41 13.69
CA LEU A 150 -11.33 -20.99 13.93
C LEU A 150 -12.83 -20.65 13.78
N GLN A 151 -13.69 -21.46 14.38
CA GLN A 151 -15.15 -21.44 14.20
C GLN A 151 -15.77 -20.08 14.55
N GLU A 152 -15.31 -19.44 15.62
CA GLU A 152 -15.84 -18.12 16.03
C GLU A 152 -15.45 -17.01 15.04
N LEU A 153 -14.26 -17.10 14.43
CA LEU A 153 -13.84 -16.16 13.38
C LEU A 153 -14.66 -16.37 12.09
N ILE A 154 -14.87 -17.62 11.69
CA ILE A 154 -15.70 -17.98 10.53
C ILE A 154 -17.14 -17.52 10.75
N LYS A 155 -17.68 -17.73 11.95
CA LYS A 155 -19.00 -17.27 12.35
C LYS A 155 -19.11 -15.75 12.29
N LEU A 156 -18.11 -15.02 12.79
CA LEU A 156 -18.06 -13.55 12.72
C LEU A 156 -18.17 -13.06 11.27
N ALA A 157 -17.41 -13.65 10.36
CA ALA A 157 -17.47 -13.28 8.94
C ALA A 157 -18.85 -13.58 8.33
N HIS A 158 -19.39 -14.77 8.54
CA HIS A 158 -20.73 -15.10 8.06
C HIS A 158 -21.82 -14.20 8.64
N GLU A 159 -21.73 -13.82 9.92
CA GLU A 159 -22.68 -12.89 10.55
C GLU A 159 -22.56 -11.47 10.00
N TYR A 160 -21.37 -11.03 9.60
CA TYR A 160 -21.16 -9.72 8.95
C TYR A 160 -21.76 -9.71 7.54
N TYR A 161 -21.41 -10.68 6.70
CA TYR A 161 -21.83 -10.72 5.29
C TYR A 161 -23.29 -11.16 5.07
N LYS A 162 -23.97 -11.71 6.09
CA LYS A 162 -25.43 -11.96 6.05
C LYS A 162 -26.27 -10.70 6.35
N ARG A 163 -25.66 -9.57 6.73
CA ARG A 163 -26.40 -8.33 7.01
C ARG A 163 -26.78 -7.64 5.70
N PRO A 164 -28.06 -7.30 5.46
CA PRO A 164 -28.41 -6.41 4.38
C PRO A 164 -27.79 -5.03 4.64
N VAL A 165 -27.24 -4.40 3.60
CA VAL A 165 -26.79 -3.00 3.68
C VAL A 165 -28.01 -2.15 4.06
N THR A 166 -27.93 -1.44 5.19
CA THR A 166 -29.04 -0.61 5.68
C THR A 166 -29.03 0.76 5.01
N GLU A 167 -30.20 1.39 4.82
CA GLU A 167 -30.30 2.76 4.29
C GLU A 167 -29.52 3.77 5.16
N GLU A 168 -29.46 3.57 6.49
CA GLU A 168 -28.62 4.38 7.37
C GLU A 168 -27.11 4.26 7.12
N GLU A 169 -26.62 3.10 6.67
CA GLU A 169 -25.20 2.90 6.33
C GLU A 169 -24.83 3.47 4.95
N LEU A 170 -25.84 3.67 4.09
CA LEU A 170 -25.74 4.44 2.85
C LEU A 170 -25.71 5.94 3.16
N ASP A 171 -26.53 6.41 4.10
CA ASP A 171 -26.55 7.82 4.54
C ASP A 171 -25.29 8.22 5.34
N LYS A 172 -24.67 7.27 6.06
CA LYS A 172 -23.40 7.44 6.80
C LYS A 172 -22.16 7.18 5.94
N MET A 173 -22.30 6.79 4.67
CA MET A 173 -21.21 7.01 3.73
C MET A 173 -21.07 8.52 3.65
N ASP A 174 -19.96 9.06 4.19
CA ASP A 174 -19.48 10.33 3.71
C ASP A 174 -19.46 10.16 2.18
N PHE A 175 -20.39 10.81 1.48
CA PHE A 175 -20.16 11.14 0.09
C PHE A 175 -18.80 11.82 0.17
N PHE A 176 -17.75 11.13 -0.30
CA PHE A 176 -16.50 11.78 -0.61
C PHE A 176 -16.94 13.08 -1.25
N GLN A 177 -16.53 14.21 -0.67
CA GLN A 177 -16.79 15.50 -1.27
C GLN A 177 -16.55 15.26 -2.75
N GLU A 178 -17.64 15.24 -3.53
CA GLU A 178 -17.53 15.42 -4.94
C GLU A 178 -16.98 16.83 -4.95
N ASN A 179 -15.65 16.95 -4.94
CA ASN A 179 -15.02 17.92 -5.78
C ASN A 179 -15.81 17.80 -7.04
N VAL A 180 -16.63 18.82 -7.30
CA VAL A 180 -17.48 18.92 -8.47
C VAL A 180 -16.53 18.73 -9.65
N ILE A 181 -16.34 17.47 -10.04
CA ILE A 181 -15.84 17.13 -11.33
C ILE A 181 -17.08 17.44 -12.12
N VAL A 182 -17.09 18.65 -12.67
CA VAL A 182 -17.87 18.96 -13.86
C VAL A 182 -17.72 17.73 -14.74
N THR A 183 -18.74 16.87 -14.77
CA THR A 183 -18.79 15.72 -15.65
C THR A 183 -18.99 16.27 -17.05
N THR A 184 -17.94 16.84 -17.61
CA THR A 184 -17.71 16.69 -19.02
C THR A 184 -17.60 15.18 -19.23
N GLN A 185 -18.47 14.62 -20.08
CA GLN A 185 -18.24 13.31 -20.65
C GLN A 185 -16.84 13.32 -21.27
N CYS A 186 -15.86 12.87 -20.49
CA CYS A 186 -14.46 12.86 -20.88
C CYS A 186 -14.29 11.55 -21.66
N SER A 187 -14.19 11.65 -22.98
CA SER A 187 -13.92 10.48 -23.82
C SER A 187 -12.57 9.84 -23.42
N LYS A 188 -12.30 8.61 -23.87
CA LYS A 188 -10.97 7.99 -23.72
C LYS A 188 -9.86 8.90 -24.27
N GLU A 189 -10.16 9.68 -25.31
CA GLU A 189 -9.24 10.64 -25.90
C GLU A 189 -8.98 11.84 -24.97
N ASP A 190 -10.00 12.33 -24.27
CA ASP A 190 -9.86 13.44 -23.33
C ASP A 190 -9.08 13.02 -22.07
N SER A 191 -9.29 11.78 -21.60
CA SER A 191 -8.49 11.20 -20.51
C SER A 191 -7.03 11.07 -20.90
N TRP A 192 -6.75 10.65 -22.14
CA TRP A 192 -5.39 10.59 -22.69
C TRP A 192 -4.74 11.97 -22.74
N LYS A 193 -5.43 12.97 -23.31
CA LYS A 193 -4.94 14.37 -23.36
C LYS A 193 -4.67 14.94 -21.97
N ARG A 194 -5.50 14.60 -20.98
CA ARG A 194 -5.32 15.03 -19.59
C ARG A 194 -4.08 14.42 -18.96
N LEU A 195 -3.83 13.12 -19.15
CA LEU A 195 -2.61 12.48 -18.67
C LEU A 195 -1.36 13.13 -19.28
N ILE A 196 -1.37 13.40 -20.59
CA ILE A 196 -0.29 14.13 -21.26
C ILE A 196 -0.11 15.53 -20.65
N SER A 197 -1.20 16.27 -20.47
CA SER A 197 -1.15 17.61 -19.91
C SER A 197 -0.58 17.63 -18.49
N ILE A 198 -0.90 16.64 -17.65
CA ILE A 198 -0.38 16.54 -16.29
C ILE A 198 1.10 16.16 -16.31
N PHE A 199 1.48 15.20 -17.16
CA PHE A 199 2.87 14.75 -17.27
C PHE A 199 3.84 15.86 -17.67
N PHE A 200 3.39 16.83 -18.46
CA PHE A 200 4.18 18.00 -18.84
C PHE A 200 3.76 19.29 -18.10
N SER A 201 3.01 19.19 -16.99
CA SER A 201 2.54 20.37 -16.25
C SER A 201 3.64 20.96 -15.37
N SER A 202 3.70 22.30 -15.31
CA SER A 202 4.53 23.06 -14.37
C SER A 202 4.03 23.04 -12.93
N ASP A 203 2.86 22.46 -12.66
CA ASP A 203 2.20 22.56 -11.36
C ASP A 203 2.10 21.19 -10.65
N SER A 204 2.63 20.12 -11.27
CA SER A 204 2.53 18.76 -10.73
C SER A 204 3.74 18.36 -9.88
N ASP A 205 3.48 17.76 -8.72
CA ASP A 205 4.52 17.24 -7.82
C ASP A 205 5.11 15.92 -8.33
N SER A 206 6.32 15.56 -7.87
CA SER A 206 7.06 14.37 -8.34
C SER A 206 6.30 13.05 -8.16
N ASP A 207 5.47 12.92 -7.12
CA ASP A 207 4.62 11.74 -6.90
C ASP A 207 3.53 11.62 -7.98
N VAL A 208 2.88 12.75 -8.31
CA VAL A 208 1.85 12.83 -9.36
C VAL A 208 2.44 12.54 -10.74
N LEU A 209 3.61 13.11 -11.04
CA LEU A 209 4.34 12.81 -12.28
C LEU A 209 4.73 11.33 -12.37
N GLY A 210 5.12 10.72 -11.25
CA GLY A 210 5.41 9.29 -11.16
C GLY A 210 4.21 8.42 -11.50
N ASP A 211 3.06 8.67 -10.87
CA ASP A 211 1.80 7.94 -11.12
C ASP A 211 1.29 8.14 -12.56
N VAL A 212 1.32 9.38 -13.06
CA VAL A 212 0.89 9.68 -14.43
C VAL A 212 1.84 9.07 -15.46
N GLY A 213 3.15 9.12 -15.23
CA GLY A 213 4.14 8.47 -16.07
C GLY A 213 3.96 6.95 -16.13
N TYR A 214 3.71 6.31 -14.99
CA TYR A 214 3.37 4.90 -14.91
C TYR A 214 2.11 4.56 -15.75
N ARG A 215 1.03 5.31 -15.57
CA ARG A 215 -0.23 5.11 -16.33
C ARG A 215 -0.04 5.33 -17.83
N LEU A 216 0.62 6.42 -18.22
CA LEU A 216 0.91 6.71 -19.62
C LEU A 216 1.68 5.55 -20.25
N SER A 217 2.71 5.04 -19.57
CA SER A 217 3.54 3.94 -20.06
C SER A 217 2.76 2.64 -20.21
N LEU A 218 1.89 2.33 -19.24
CA LEU A 218 1.03 1.15 -19.28
C LEU A 218 0.03 1.17 -20.45
N TYR A 219 -0.55 2.34 -20.74
CA TYR A 219 -1.54 2.47 -21.82
C TYR A 219 -0.92 2.72 -23.20
N PHE A 220 0.28 3.29 -23.27
CA PHE A 220 0.94 3.68 -24.52
C PHE A 220 0.97 2.57 -25.59
N PRO A 221 1.22 1.28 -25.27
CA PRO A 221 1.17 0.20 -26.27
C PRO A 221 -0.22 -0.02 -26.87
N THR A 222 -1.27 0.20 -26.05
CA THR A 222 -2.67 -0.17 -26.34
C THR A 222 -3.50 0.93 -26.99
N VAL A 223 -3.06 2.19 -26.92
CA VAL A 223 -3.78 3.32 -27.52
C VAL A 223 -3.62 3.36 -29.05
N SER A 224 -4.53 4.08 -29.70
CA SER A 224 -4.53 4.23 -31.17
C SER A 224 -3.26 4.92 -31.68
N ASP A 225 -2.91 4.71 -32.95
CA ASP A 225 -1.73 5.36 -33.56
C ASP A 225 -1.82 6.89 -33.56
N LEU A 226 -3.04 7.43 -33.64
CA LEU A 226 -3.30 8.87 -33.46
C LEU A 226 -2.88 9.35 -32.06
N GLN A 227 -3.25 8.61 -31.01
CA GLN A 227 -2.90 8.93 -29.62
C GLN A 227 -1.41 8.78 -29.33
N LYS A 228 -0.76 7.76 -29.90
CA LYS A 228 0.71 7.61 -29.85
C LYS A 228 1.39 8.81 -30.50
N SER A 229 0.90 9.24 -31.65
CA SER A 229 1.44 10.40 -32.38
C SER A 229 1.23 11.70 -31.60
N GLN A 230 0.08 11.89 -30.95
CA GLN A 230 -0.19 13.03 -30.07
C GLN A 230 0.86 13.15 -28.94
N PHE A 231 1.16 12.05 -28.24
CA PHE A 231 2.17 12.06 -27.18
C PHE A 231 3.56 12.37 -27.74
N LYS A 232 3.99 11.69 -28.82
CA LYS A 232 5.30 11.90 -29.44
C LYS A 232 5.49 13.34 -29.91
N ASN A 233 4.47 13.94 -30.54
CA ASN A 233 4.51 15.33 -30.98
C ASN A 233 4.60 16.29 -29.79
N ARG A 234 3.91 16.02 -28.68
CA ARG A 234 4.05 16.85 -27.46
C ARG A 234 5.43 16.69 -26.83
N LEU A 235 5.96 15.47 -26.82
CA LEU A 235 7.28 15.17 -26.28
C LEU A 235 8.39 15.88 -27.07
N GLN A 236 8.25 16.06 -28.39
CA GLN A 236 9.19 16.88 -29.19
C GLN A 236 9.28 18.35 -28.76
N LEU A 237 8.29 18.86 -28.03
CA LEU A 237 8.26 20.22 -27.48
C LEU A 237 8.73 20.27 -26.01
N LEU A 238 9.41 19.23 -25.54
CA LEU A 238 9.89 19.13 -24.16
C LEU A 238 10.87 20.27 -23.84
N THR A 239 10.70 20.87 -22.67
CA THR A 239 11.61 21.90 -22.14
C THR A 239 12.53 21.33 -21.06
N LEU A 240 13.66 21.98 -20.80
CA LEU A 240 14.58 21.57 -19.73
C LEU A 240 13.92 21.57 -18.33
N PRO A 241 13.11 22.58 -17.94
CA PRO A 241 12.40 22.53 -16.66
C PRO A 241 11.41 21.37 -16.55
N GLU A 242 10.67 21.05 -17.61
CA GLU A 242 9.77 19.88 -17.64
C GLU A 242 10.56 18.58 -17.49
N LEU A 243 11.67 18.43 -18.22
CA LEU A 243 12.53 17.26 -18.11
C LEU A 243 13.13 17.14 -16.70
N ASN A 244 13.53 18.25 -16.07
CA ASN A 244 14.02 18.22 -14.69
C ASN A 244 12.97 17.66 -13.73
N ARG A 245 11.69 18.01 -13.91
CA ARG A 245 10.61 17.43 -13.07
C ARG A 245 10.40 15.95 -13.33
N ILE A 246 10.48 15.53 -14.59
CA ILE A 246 10.43 14.10 -14.95
C ILE A 246 11.61 13.38 -14.28
N PHE A 247 12.80 13.98 -14.27
CA PHE A 247 13.96 13.45 -13.56
C PHE A 247 13.74 13.41 -12.04
N CYS A 248 13.11 14.42 -11.43
CA CYS A 248 12.71 14.38 -10.03
C CYS A 248 11.71 13.25 -9.74
N ALA A 249 10.79 12.95 -10.67
CA ALA A 249 9.87 11.82 -10.54
C ALA A 249 10.62 10.48 -10.62
N ILE A 250 11.62 10.36 -11.50
CA ILE A 250 12.52 9.19 -11.56
C ILE A 250 13.29 9.04 -10.23
N LYS A 251 13.90 10.12 -9.72
CA LYS A 251 14.57 10.14 -8.41
C LYS A 251 13.64 9.67 -7.30
N PHE A 252 12.42 10.19 -7.28
CA PHE A 252 11.43 9.85 -6.28
C PHE A 252 11.02 8.36 -6.33
N ALA A 253 10.86 7.80 -7.54
CA ALA A 253 10.59 6.37 -7.74
C ALA A 253 11.76 5.50 -7.22
N MET A 254 13.00 5.88 -7.53
CA MET A 254 14.20 5.16 -7.06
C MET A 254 14.32 5.17 -5.53
N VAL A 255 14.06 6.31 -4.88
CA VAL A 255 14.06 6.41 -3.40
C VAL A 255 13.01 5.48 -2.76
N ARG A 256 11.91 5.19 -3.46
CA ARG A 256 10.86 4.24 -3.02
C ARG A 256 11.10 2.79 -3.46
N ASN A 257 12.28 2.46 -4.02
CA ASN A 257 12.59 1.14 -4.60
C ASN A 257 11.61 0.71 -5.70
N ARG A 258 11.11 1.66 -6.50
CA ARG A 258 10.22 1.43 -7.65
C ARG A 258 10.99 1.61 -8.97
N GLU A 259 11.98 0.75 -9.17
CA GLU A 259 12.78 0.70 -10.41
C GLU A 259 11.89 0.47 -11.64
N ASP A 260 10.80 -0.29 -11.47
CA ASP A 260 9.78 -0.52 -12.49
C ASP A 260 9.17 0.80 -13.00
N VAL A 261 8.81 1.71 -12.10
CA VAL A 261 8.24 3.03 -12.45
C VAL A 261 9.29 3.91 -13.12
N ALA A 262 10.53 3.92 -12.62
CA ALA A 262 11.63 4.66 -13.22
C ALA A 262 11.88 4.21 -14.68
N SER A 263 11.97 2.90 -14.92
CA SER A 263 12.11 2.33 -16.27
C SER A 263 10.95 2.70 -17.18
N LEU A 264 9.70 2.62 -16.70
CA LEU A 264 8.52 2.97 -17.50
C LEU A 264 8.45 4.46 -17.87
N ILE A 265 8.97 5.35 -17.02
CA ILE A 265 9.09 6.78 -17.33
C ILE A 265 10.20 7.01 -18.35
N LEU A 266 11.36 6.36 -18.18
CA LEU A 266 12.46 6.39 -19.15
C LEU A 266 12.01 5.88 -20.52
N ASP A 267 11.15 4.85 -20.54
CA ASP A 267 10.55 4.32 -21.75
C ASP A 267 9.73 5.35 -22.52
N LEU A 268 8.93 6.14 -21.81
CA LEU A 268 8.13 7.19 -22.41
C LEU A 268 8.99 8.30 -23.01
N VAL A 269 10.03 8.75 -22.30
CA VAL A 269 10.89 9.82 -22.80
C VAL A 269 11.85 9.34 -23.89
N SER A 270 12.11 8.03 -23.99
CA SER A 270 12.93 7.44 -25.06
C SER A 270 12.37 7.65 -26.47
N TYR A 271 11.07 7.98 -26.59
CA TYR A 271 10.48 8.37 -27.87
C TYR A 271 10.94 9.74 -28.38
N HIS A 272 11.66 10.51 -27.57
CA HIS A 272 12.29 11.76 -28.01
C HIS A 272 13.67 11.48 -28.65
N PRO A 273 13.89 11.82 -29.93
CA PRO A 273 15.10 11.43 -30.66
C PRO A 273 16.42 11.93 -30.06
N GLN A 274 16.38 13.04 -29.30
CA GLN A 274 17.56 13.67 -28.70
C GLN A 274 17.48 13.68 -27.16
N ILE A 275 16.81 12.69 -26.57
CA ILE A 275 16.56 12.70 -25.12
C ILE A 275 17.86 12.70 -24.30
N THR A 276 18.89 11.98 -24.76
CA THR A 276 20.20 11.90 -24.12
C THR A 276 20.87 13.28 -24.06
N ASP A 277 20.85 14.04 -25.16
CA ASP A 277 21.39 15.40 -25.22
C ASP A 277 20.65 16.35 -24.27
N PHE A 278 19.36 16.12 -24.06
CA PHE A 278 18.56 16.88 -23.12
C PHE A 278 18.92 16.57 -21.66
N PHE A 279 19.19 15.30 -21.33
CA PHE A 279 19.73 14.92 -20.02
C PHE A 279 21.12 15.51 -19.77
N ASP A 280 22.00 15.56 -20.77
CA ASP A 280 23.31 16.24 -20.66
C ASP A 280 23.16 17.75 -20.41
N LYS A 281 22.16 18.37 -21.05
CA LYS A 281 21.83 19.78 -20.80
C LYS A 281 21.30 20.02 -19.39
N LEU A 282 20.68 19.04 -18.72
CA LEU A 282 20.25 19.22 -17.33
C LEU A 282 21.45 19.43 -16.39
N ASP A 283 22.52 18.63 -16.52
CA ASP A 283 23.73 18.81 -15.71
C ASP A 283 24.43 20.12 -16.07
N THR A 284 24.58 20.40 -17.37
CA THR A 284 25.27 21.61 -17.85
C THR A 284 24.58 22.91 -17.42
N ASN A 285 23.25 22.89 -17.27
CA ASN A 285 22.46 24.04 -16.81
C ASN A 285 22.23 24.08 -15.29
N GLY A 286 22.88 23.19 -14.53
CA GLY A 286 22.85 23.21 -13.06
C GLY A 286 21.52 22.77 -12.44
N PHE A 287 20.69 22.03 -13.17
CA PHE A 287 19.45 21.46 -12.61
C PHE A 287 19.74 20.27 -11.68
N ILE A 288 20.85 19.58 -11.90
CA ILE A 288 21.21 18.34 -11.20
C ILE A 288 22.19 18.63 -10.06
N SER A 289 21.88 18.12 -8.88
CA SER A 289 22.75 18.21 -7.71
C SER A 289 23.92 17.22 -7.80
N ALA A 290 25.03 17.46 -7.09
CA ALA A 290 26.18 16.57 -7.11
C ALA A 290 25.86 15.14 -6.61
N GLU A 291 24.89 15.00 -5.70
CA GLU A 291 24.42 13.71 -5.17
C GLU A 291 23.56 12.92 -6.17
N ASP A 292 23.01 13.57 -7.19
CA ASP A 292 22.09 12.96 -8.16
C ASP A 292 22.76 12.60 -9.49
N LYS A 293 24.05 12.92 -9.67
CA LYS A 293 24.78 12.65 -10.93
C LYS A 293 24.82 11.17 -11.29
N TRP A 294 24.91 10.28 -10.30
CA TRP A 294 24.90 8.83 -10.56
C TRP A 294 23.58 8.37 -11.19
N LEU A 295 22.45 8.96 -10.77
CA LEU A 295 21.13 8.61 -11.29
C LEU A 295 20.93 9.16 -12.70
N LEU A 296 21.49 10.34 -12.99
CA LEU A 296 21.54 10.90 -14.34
C LEU A 296 22.29 9.96 -15.30
N GLU A 297 23.47 9.49 -14.90
CA GLU A 297 24.27 8.57 -15.70
C GLU A 297 23.58 7.21 -15.88
N GLN A 298 22.96 6.64 -14.84
CA GLN A 298 22.15 5.42 -14.98
C GLN A 298 20.96 5.61 -15.92
N SER A 299 20.28 6.76 -15.86
CA SER A 299 19.16 7.08 -16.75
C SER A 299 19.62 7.14 -18.20
N LYS A 300 20.80 7.72 -18.46
CA LYS A 300 21.41 7.78 -19.79
C LYS A 300 21.82 6.40 -20.28
N GLU A 301 22.47 5.60 -19.45
CA GLU A 301 22.88 4.22 -19.77
C GLU A 301 21.67 3.38 -20.17
N TYR A 302 20.58 3.45 -19.40
CA TYR A 302 19.32 2.80 -19.72
C TYR A 302 18.77 3.20 -21.10
N LEU A 303 18.79 4.51 -21.40
CA LEU A 303 18.31 5.04 -22.68
C LEU A 303 19.20 4.63 -23.86
N THR A 304 20.51 4.45 -23.65
CA THR A 304 21.43 3.98 -24.71
C THR A 304 21.32 2.48 -24.97
N CYS A 305 21.26 1.64 -23.92
CA CYS A 305 21.23 0.19 -24.06
C CYS A 305 19.95 -0.38 -24.70
N ARG A 306 18.91 0.44 -24.84
CA ARG A 306 17.65 0.03 -25.46
C ARG A 306 17.66 0.09 -26.99
N PHE A 307 18.57 0.86 -27.59
CA PHE A 307 18.62 1.08 -29.04
C PHE A 307 19.78 0.37 -29.74
N ASP A 308 20.54 -0.47 -29.02
CA ASP A 308 21.46 -1.49 -29.55
C ASP A 308 20.75 -2.85 -29.66
#